data_AF-A0A3S0XWH3-F1
#
_entry.id   AF-A0A3S0XWH3-F1
#
_cell.length_a   1.000
_cell.length_b   1.000
_cell.length_c   1.000
_cell.angle_alpha   90.00
_cell.angle_beta   90.00
_cell.angle_gamma   90.00
#
_symmetry.space_group_name_H-M   'P 1'
#
loop_
_entity.id
_entity.type
_entity.pdbx_description
1 polymer ?
#
loop_
_entity_poly.entity_id
_entity_poly.type
_entity_poly.pdbx_seq_one_letter_code
_entity_poly.pdbx_strand_id
1 'polypeptide(L)'
;MGFRLTAQAHIAQQRYYDAFLKGYPASNSFTACSPIANPNAIVAALSQPIPSWVCYLFCYHINKEIPMVSATDCRRDLEKKAAALLGASDNISLDLLIRRGIPLSAIDRVDAYGVNAVELSIISKKALKHRLNQGKPLNPCEGDKLYRAILATLFATSIFGNKQKTDTWLHKPRKAFGGQNALQASATTPGYNCVVTLLERLRHGFAA
;
A
#
# COMPACT_ATOMS: atom_id res chain seq x y z
N MET A 1 12.88 24.24 -14.36
CA MET A 1 12.49 25.05 -13.17
C MET A 1 11.42 24.27 -12.42
N GLY A 2 11.72 23.84 -11.19
CA GLY A 2 10.85 22.95 -10.41
C GLY A 2 9.60 23.67 -9.90
N PHE A 3 8.44 23.04 -10.06
CA PHE A 3 7.19 23.45 -9.43
C PHE A 3 7.30 23.21 -7.91
N ARG A 4 7.55 24.28 -7.15
CA ARG A 4 7.35 24.27 -5.71
C ARG A 4 5.85 24.16 -5.45
N LEU A 5 5.39 23.02 -4.93
CA LEU A 5 4.13 22.95 -4.20
C LEU A 5 4.19 24.04 -3.13
N THR A 6 3.23 24.96 -3.14
CA THR A 6 3.20 26.06 -2.17
C THR A 6 3.12 25.46 -0.76
N ALA A 7 3.87 26.03 0.17
CA ALA A 7 3.97 25.53 1.54
C ALA A 7 2.59 25.30 2.20
N GLN A 8 1.56 26.05 1.79
CA GLN A 8 0.17 25.91 2.24
C GLN A 8 -0.49 24.58 1.84
N ALA A 9 -0.23 24.04 0.64
CA ALA A 9 -0.80 22.77 0.21
C ALA A 9 -0.21 21.60 1.03
N HIS A 10 1.10 21.65 1.29
CA HIS A 10 1.77 20.67 2.14
C HIS A 10 1.29 20.75 3.59
N ILE A 11 1.09 21.96 4.14
CA ILE A 11 0.57 22.16 5.49
C ILE A 11 -0.87 21.66 5.62
N ALA A 12 -1.72 21.87 4.61
CA ALA A 12 -3.09 21.37 4.61
C ALA A 12 -3.15 19.83 4.57
N GLN A 13 -2.32 19.21 3.72
CA GLN A 13 -2.23 17.76 3.62
C GLN A 13 -1.63 17.12 4.88
N GLN A 14 -0.63 17.76 5.49
CA GLN A 14 -0.03 17.32 6.76
C GLN A 14 -1.03 17.43 7.91
N ARG A 15 -1.79 18.55 8.01
CA ARG A 15 -2.81 18.74 9.05
C ARG A 15 -3.98 17.77 8.93
N TYR A 16 -4.40 17.45 7.70
CA TYR A 16 -5.41 16.43 7.45
C TYR A 16 -4.93 15.05 7.88
N TYR A 17 -3.67 14.72 7.57
CA TYR A 17 -3.04 13.46 7.97
C TYR A 17 -2.87 13.34 9.50
N ASP A 18 -2.49 14.43 10.17
CA ASP A 18 -2.35 14.50 11.63
C ASP A 18 -3.70 14.41 12.35
N ALA A 19 -4.76 14.97 11.77
CA ALA A 19 -6.12 14.87 12.29
C ALA A 19 -6.69 13.45 12.16
N PHE A 20 -6.42 12.76 11.04
CA PHE A 20 -6.83 11.35 10.82
C PHE A 20 -6.14 10.38 11.80
N LEU A 21 -4.88 10.65 12.17
CA LEU A 21 -4.16 9.84 13.16
C LEU A 21 -4.67 10.02 14.60
N LYS A 22 -5.29 11.16 14.93
CA LYS A 22 -5.77 11.49 16.28
C LYS A 22 -7.25 11.17 16.54
N GLY A 23 -8.00 10.66 15.55
CA GLY A 23 -9.32 10.08 15.77
C GLY A 23 -10.48 11.04 16.10
N TYR A 24 -10.44 12.28 15.63
CA TYR A 24 -11.56 13.22 15.80
C TYR A 24 -12.61 13.09 14.68
N PRO A 25 -13.92 13.13 14.99
CA PRO A 25 -14.97 13.26 13.97
C PRO A 25 -14.95 14.69 13.39
N ALA A 26 -15.00 14.80 12.06
CA ALA A 26 -15.07 16.07 11.37
C ALA A 26 -16.42 16.77 11.65
N SER A 27 -16.45 17.69 12.61
CA SER A 27 -17.53 18.68 12.71
C SER A 27 -17.14 19.92 11.90
N ASN A 28 -17.96 20.24 10.90
CA ASN A 28 -17.84 21.42 10.05
C ASN A 28 -17.92 22.72 10.86
N SER A 29 -16.83 23.47 10.92
CA SER A 29 -16.81 24.94 10.92
C SER A 29 -15.38 25.42 11.13
N PHE A 30 -14.74 25.95 10.09
CA PHE A 30 -13.70 26.95 10.29
C PHE A 30 -13.77 28.03 9.21
N THR A 31 -14.08 29.21 9.72
CA THR A 31 -14.29 30.49 9.07
C THR A 31 -13.00 31.04 8.47
N ALA A 32 -13.16 31.80 7.39
CA ALA A 32 -12.11 32.50 6.66
C ALA A 32 -11.38 33.57 7.51
N CYS A 33 -10.07 33.68 7.30
CA CYS A 33 -9.30 34.92 7.46
C CYS A 33 -8.21 34.98 6.38
N SER A 34 -8.40 35.85 5.38
CA SER A 34 -7.33 36.61 4.70
C SER A 34 -7.03 37.88 5.53
N PRO A 35 -6.01 38.76 5.27
CA PRO A 35 -5.17 38.96 4.06
C PRO A 35 -3.64 39.12 4.38
N ILE A 36 -2.70 39.14 3.42
CA ILE A 36 -2.17 40.34 2.72
C ILE A 36 -1.26 39.85 1.56
N ALA A 37 -1.54 40.27 0.33
CA ALA A 37 -0.53 40.63 -0.69
C ALA A 37 -1.22 41.36 -1.86
N ASN A 38 -0.66 42.50 -2.23
CA ASN A 38 -1.11 43.47 -3.24
C ASN A 38 -1.27 42.84 -4.66
N PRO A 39 -2.42 42.98 -5.36
CA PRO A 39 -2.67 42.35 -6.65
C PRO A 39 -1.99 43.01 -7.86
N ASN A 40 -1.38 44.20 -7.72
CA ASN A 40 -0.95 44.98 -8.90
C ASN A 40 0.51 44.78 -9.33
N ALA A 41 1.28 43.90 -8.68
CA ALA A 41 2.71 43.73 -8.97
C ALA A 41 3.06 42.67 -10.03
N ILE A 42 2.10 41.84 -10.48
CA ILE A 42 2.39 40.68 -11.35
C ILE A 42 1.91 40.90 -12.80
N VAL A 43 1.13 41.95 -13.08
CA VAL A 43 0.48 42.15 -14.39
C VAL A 43 1.44 42.66 -15.49
N ALA A 44 2.70 42.98 -15.18
CA ALA A 44 3.57 43.67 -16.14
C ALA A 44 4.52 42.79 -16.99
N ALA A 45 4.52 41.45 -16.86
CA ALA A 45 5.63 40.65 -17.45
C ALA A 45 5.28 39.59 -18.50
N LEU A 46 4.03 39.28 -18.83
CA LEU A 46 3.72 38.19 -19.80
C LEU A 46 2.49 38.49 -20.66
N SER A 47 2.59 39.50 -21.52
CA SER A 47 1.60 39.78 -22.57
C SER A 47 2.16 39.46 -23.96
N GLN A 48 2.40 38.18 -24.23
CA GLN A 48 2.52 37.65 -25.59
C GLN A 48 1.72 36.34 -25.63
N PRO A 49 0.68 36.22 -26.48
CA PRO A 49 -0.13 35.01 -26.56
C PRO A 49 0.71 33.91 -27.21
N ILE A 50 1.09 32.90 -26.43
CA ILE A 50 1.71 31.69 -26.97
C ILE A 50 0.65 31.01 -27.85
N PRO A 51 0.93 30.77 -29.15
CA PRO A 51 -0.04 30.12 -30.04
C PRO A 51 -0.45 28.74 -29.49
N SER A 52 -1.74 28.41 -29.59
CA SER A 52 -2.30 27.17 -29.06
C SER A 52 -1.55 25.91 -29.53
N TRP A 53 -1.02 25.92 -30.76
CA TRP A 53 -0.24 24.81 -31.31
C TRP A 53 1.10 24.57 -30.59
N VAL A 54 1.74 25.61 -30.03
CA VAL A 54 2.97 25.49 -29.21
C VAL A 54 2.64 24.84 -27.87
N CYS A 55 1.48 25.15 -27.28
CA CYS A 55 0.98 24.50 -26.08
C CYS A 55 0.64 23.01 -26.33
N TYR A 56 0.09 22.70 -27.52
CA TYR A 56 -0.16 21.33 -27.96
C TYR A 56 1.13 20.53 -28.20
N LEU A 57 2.14 21.12 -28.85
CA LEU A 57 3.43 20.47 -29.04
C LEU A 57 4.18 20.25 -27.73
N PHE A 58 4.11 21.20 -26.79
CA PHE A 58 4.70 21.03 -25.46
C PHE A 58 3.99 19.92 -24.65
N CYS A 59 2.67 19.81 -24.74
CA CYS A 59 1.91 18.69 -24.16
C CYS A 59 2.23 17.34 -24.84
N TYR A 60 2.43 17.35 -26.17
CA TYR A 60 2.73 16.13 -26.93
C TYR A 60 4.17 15.64 -26.73
N HIS A 61 5.13 16.53 -26.49
CA HIS A 61 6.54 16.17 -26.31
C HIS A 61 6.91 15.78 -24.86
N ILE A 62 6.27 16.39 -23.85
CA ILE A 62 6.46 16.00 -22.43
C ILE A 62 5.94 14.57 -22.15
N ASN A 63 4.96 14.08 -22.93
CA ASN A 63 4.34 12.77 -22.73
C ASN A 63 5.15 11.57 -23.30
N LYS A 64 6.32 11.79 -23.91
CA LYS A 64 7.12 10.69 -24.48
C LYS A 64 8.17 10.08 -23.55
N GLU A 65 8.50 10.71 -22.41
CA GLU A 65 9.61 10.26 -21.57
C GLU A 65 9.30 10.10 -20.08
N ILE A 66 8.02 10.13 -19.68
CA ILE A 66 7.64 9.72 -18.33
C ILE A 66 6.85 8.42 -18.47
N PRO A 67 7.44 7.25 -18.15
CA PRO A 67 6.64 6.05 -18.02
C PRO A 67 5.67 6.32 -16.87
N MET A 68 4.40 6.51 -17.21
CA MET A 68 3.33 6.44 -16.24
C MET A 68 3.38 5.02 -15.70
N VAL A 69 4.04 4.84 -14.54
CA VAL A 69 4.05 3.56 -13.81
C VAL A 69 2.60 3.27 -13.51
N SER A 70 1.99 2.45 -14.36
CA SER A 70 0.60 2.08 -14.24
C SER A 70 0.41 1.38 -12.90
N ALA A 71 -0.74 1.58 -12.26
CA ALA A 71 -1.10 0.87 -11.02
C ALA A 71 -0.98 -0.67 -11.17
N THR A 72 -1.03 -1.19 -12.40
CA THR A 72 -0.82 -2.62 -12.72
C THR A 72 0.63 -3.08 -12.53
N ASP A 73 1.61 -2.20 -12.70
CA ASP A 73 3.03 -2.59 -12.63
C ASP A 73 3.49 -2.72 -11.18
N CYS A 74 3.02 -1.83 -10.29
CA CYS A 74 3.29 -1.94 -8.86
C CYS A 74 2.75 -3.26 -8.27
N ARG A 75 1.54 -3.68 -8.64
CA ARG A 75 0.97 -4.93 -8.11
C ARG A 75 1.74 -6.16 -8.57
N ARG A 76 2.12 -6.22 -9.85
CA ARG A 76 2.91 -7.33 -10.40
C ARG A 76 4.27 -7.45 -9.71
N ASP A 77 4.90 -6.32 -9.38
CA ASP A 77 6.18 -6.31 -8.67
C ASP A 77 6.06 -6.77 -7.22
N LEU A 78 4.97 -6.42 -6.54
CA LEU A 78 4.67 -6.91 -5.19
C LEU A 78 4.39 -8.42 -5.20
N GLU A 79 3.68 -8.93 -6.21
CA GLU A 79 3.45 -10.37 -6.39
C GLU A 79 4.75 -11.13 -6.62
N LYS A 80 5.66 -10.61 -7.45
CA LYS A 80 7.02 -11.16 -7.62
C LYS A 80 7.81 -11.17 -6.31
N LYS A 81 7.75 -10.07 -5.55
CA LYS A 81 8.42 -9.98 -4.25
C LYS A 81 7.85 -10.97 -3.25
N ALA A 82 6.53 -11.12 -3.18
CA ALA A 82 5.86 -12.11 -2.36
C ALA A 82 6.28 -13.54 -2.76
N ALA A 83 6.31 -13.83 -4.06
CA ALA A 83 6.75 -15.12 -4.58
C ALA A 83 8.19 -15.45 -4.15
N ALA A 84 9.11 -14.49 -4.28
CA ALA A 84 10.50 -14.65 -3.84
C ALA A 84 10.60 -14.92 -2.33
N LEU A 85 9.83 -14.21 -1.49
CA LEU A 85 9.79 -14.43 -0.04
C LEU A 85 9.27 -15.81 0.34
N LEU A 86 8.34 -16.36 -0.46
CA LEU A 86 7.82 -17.71 -0.26
C LEU A 86 8.77 -18.80 -0.79
N GLY A 87 9.80 -18.43 -1.57
CA GLY A 87 10.77 -19.37 -2.14
C GLY A 87 10.44 -19.82 -3.55
N ALA A 88 9.62 -19.07 -4.29
CA ALA A 88 9.50 -19.27 -5.72
C ALA A 88 10.84 -18.94 -6.40
N SER A 89 11.13 -19.68 -7.46
CA SER A 89 12.26 -19.46 -8.37
C SER A 89 11.74 -19.26 -9.78
N ASP A 90 12.57 -18.77 -10.70
CA ASP A 90 12.15 -18.47 -12.08
C ASP A 90 11.53 -19.67 -12.81
N ASN A 91 11.88 -20.89 -12.40
CA ASN A 91 11.42 -22.14 -12.99
C ASN A 91 10.14 -22.71 -12.33
N ILE A 92 9.67 -22.14 -11.22
CA ILE A 92 8.51 -22.64 -10.48
C ILE A 92 7.51 -21.51 -10.28
N SER A 93 6.34 -21.63 -10.90
CA SER A 93 5.25 -20.67 -10.68
C SER A 93 4.79 -20.67 -9.23
N LEU A 94 4.34 -19.51 -8.75
CA LEU A 94 3.85 -19.37 -7.38
C LEU A 94 2.66 -20.30 -7.08
N ASP A 95 1.72 -20.45 -8.02
CA ASP A 95 0.60 -21.41 -7.89
C ASP A 95 1.11 -22.84 -7.68
N LEU A 96 2.10 -23.28 -8.48
CA LEU A 96 2.69 -24.61 -8.34
C LEU A 96 3.43 -24.78 -7.01
N LEU A 97 4.14 -23.75 -6.55
CA LEU A 97 4.80 -23.75 -5.25
C LEU A 97 3.79 -23.91 -4.11
N ILE A 98 2.70 -23.13 -4.12
CA ILE A 98 1.64 -23.21 -3.11
C ILE A 98 1.01 -24.60 -3.12
N ARG A 99 0.70 -25.17 -4.30
CA ARG A 99 0.13 -26.52 -4.44
C ARG A 99 1.05 -27.63 -3.94
N ARG A 100 2.36 -27.50 -4.14
CA ARG A 100 3.36 -28.50 -3.69
C ARG A 100 3.69 -28.35 -2.21
N GLY A 101 3.52 -27.15 -1.66
CA GLY A 101 3.83 -26.80 -0.28
C GLY A 101 4.99 -25.80 -0.20
N ILE A 102 4.87 -24.87 0.74
CA ILE A 102 5.83 -23.77 0.91
C ILE A 102 6.92 -24.21 1.90
N PRO A 103 8.22 -23.99 1.60
CA PRO A 103 9.30 -24.33 2.53
C PRO A 103 9.16 -23.55 3.84
N LEU A 104 9.49 -24.19 4.98
CA LEU A 104 9.37 -23.55 6.30
C LEU A 104 10.25 -22.30 6.47
N SER A 105 11.35 -22.20 5.72
CA SER A 105 12.19 -21.00 5.66
C SER A 105 11.47 -19.77 5.12
N ALA A 106 10.32 -19.93 4.47
CA ALA A 106 9.44 -18.82 4.10
C ALA A 106 8.87 -18.11 5.33
N ILE A 107 8.65 -18.83 6.44
CA ILE A 107 8.07 -18.27 7.67
C ILE A 107 9.00 -17.19 8.24
N ASP A 108 10.30 -17.49 8.36
CA ASP A 108 11.27 -16.52 8.89
C ASP A 108 11.43 -15.30 7.95
N ARG A 109 11.37 -15.54 6.64
CA ARG A 109 11.47 -14.48 5.63
C ARG A 109 10.28 -13.51 5.67
N VAL A 110 9.07 -14.00 5.88
CA VAL A 110 7.87 -13.15 5.97
C VAL A 110 7.67 -12.55 7.36
N ASP A 111 8.16 -13.20 8.42
CA ASP A 111 8.17 -12.67 9.79
C ASP A 111 9.02 -11.37 9.88
N ALA A 112 10.09 -11.26 9.09
CA ALA A 112 10.86 -10.02 8.94
C ALA A 112 10.02 -8.81 8.45
N TYR A 113 8.89 -9.08 7.79
CA TYR A 113 7.91 -8.08 7.34
C TYR A 113 6.74 -7.90 8.30
N GLY A 114 6.76 -8.55 9.47
CA GLY A 114 5.67 -8.49 10.47
C GLY A 114 4.55 -9.50 10.24
N VAL A 115 4.76 -10.50 9.37
CA VAL A 115 3.77 -11.57 9.13
C VAL A 115 4.13 -12.80 9.94
N ASN A 116 3.70 -12.83 11.19
CA ASN A 116 3.95 -13.98 12.07
C ASN A 116 2.92 -15.10 11.83
N ALA A 117 3.36 -16.21 11.23
CA ALA A 117 2.48 -17.31 10.84
C ALA A 117 1.75 -17.98 12.02
N VAL A 118 2.34 -17.94 13.22
CA VAL A 118 1.76 -18.52 14.43
C VAL A 118 0.71 -17.59 15.02
N GLU A 119 1.00 -16.30 15.13
CA GLU A 119 0.07 -15.28 15.64
C GLU A 119 -1.19 -15.20 14.78
N LEU A 120 -1.03 -15.27 13.46
CA LEU A 120 -2.14 -15.29 12.50
C LEU A 120 -2.88 -16.62 12.43
N SER A 121 -2.55 -17.59 13.28
CA SER A 121 -3.16 -18.92 13.30
C SER A 121 -3.12 -19.63 11.93
N ILE A 122 -2.08 -19.33 11.13
CA ILE A 122 -1.82 -20.04 9.87
C ILE A 122 -1.30 -21.43 10.22
N ILE A 123 -0.37 -21.53 11.17
CA ILE A 123 0.17 -22.79 11.70
C ILE A 123 0.23 -22.73 13.22
N SER A 124 -0.11 -23.83 13.91
CA SER A 124 0.05 -23.89 15.36
C SER A 124 1.52 -24.03 15.77
N LYS A 125 1.90 -23.51 16.95
CA LYS A 125 3.26 -23.66 17.51
C LYS A 125 3.72 -25.13 17.54
N LYS A 126 2.83 -26.03 17.95
CA LYS A 126 3.08 -27.48 18.02
C LYS A 126 3.34 -28.07 16.64
N ALA A 127 2.51 -27.74 15.65
CA ALA A 127 2.68 -28.21 14.28
C ALA A 127 3.97 -27.66 13.64
N LEU A 128 4.29 -26.39 13.87
CA LEU A 128 5.53 -25.78 13.39
C LEU A 128 6.76 -26.51 13.94
N LYS A 129 6.84 -26.69 15.26
CA LYS A 129 7.93 -27.43 15.91
C LYS A 129 8.06 -28.87 15.37
N HIS A 130 6.93 -29.55 15.21
CA HIS A 130 6.92 -30.91 14.67
C HIS A 130 7.43 -30.97 13.22
N ARG A 131 6.99 -30.04 12.37
CA ARG A 131 7.39 -29.98 10.96
C ARG A 131 8.85 -29.55 10.78
N LEU A 132 9.37 -28.67 11.64
CA LEU A 132 10.80 -28.33 11.67
C LEU A 132 11.66 -29.57 11.91
N ASN A 133 11.29 -30.40 12.88
CA ASN A 133 12.02 -31.64 13.17
C ASN A 133 11.93 -32.67 12.03
N GLN A 134 10.87 -32.65 11.24
CA GLN A 134 10.63 -33.59 10.14
C GLN A 134 11.04 -33.04 8.77
N GLY A 135 11.45 -31.76 8.67
CA GLY A 135 11.69 -31.09 7.40
C GLY A 135 10.47 -30.99 6.48
N LYS A 136 9.25 -30.97 7.03
CA LYS A 136 8.01 -30.94 6.22
C LYS A 136 7.59 -29.52 5.87
N PRO A 137 7.23 -29.22 4.60
CA PRO A 137 6.76 -27.89 4.21
C PRO A 137 5.40 -27.54 4.82
N LEU A 138 5.01 -26.27 4.69
CA LEU A 138 3.63 -25.85 4.87
C LEU A 138 2.73 -26.51 3.83
N ASN A 139 1.52 -26.87 4.24
CA ASN A 139 0.53 -27.41 3.31
C ASN A 139 -0.03 -26.30 2.39
N PRO A 140 -0.76 -26.65 1.31
CA PRO A 140 -1.27 -25.65 0.37
C PRO A 140 -2.20 -24.60 1.00
N CYS A 141 -3.06 -24.99 1.95
CA CYS A 141 -3.96 -24.06 2.62
C CYS A 141 -3.23 -23.06 3.52
N GLU A 142 -2.19 -23.53 4.22
CA GLU A 142 -1.30 -22.69 5.03
C GLU A 142 -0.48 -21.75 4.14
N GLY A 143 0.02 -22.26 3.03
CA GLY A 143 0.78 -21.49 2.06
C GLY A 143 -0.04 -20.39 1.40
N ASP A 144 -1.27 -20.68 1.00
CA ASP A 144 -2.21 -19.70 0.44
C ASP A 144 -2.55 -18.58 1.45
N LYS A 145 -2.79 -18.92 2.73
CA LYS A 145 -2.97 -17.93 3.80
C LYS A 145 -1.74 -17.06 3.99
N LEU A 146 -0.55 -17.67 4.00
CA LEU A 146 0.72 -16.95 4.16
C LEU A 146 0.95 -15.98 3.01
N TYR A 147 0.66 -16.42 1.77
CA TYR A 147 0.72 -15.59 0.58
C TYR A 147 -0.19 -14.35 0.67
N ARG A 148 -1.46 -14.53 1.05
CA ARG A 148 -2.38 -13.39 1.19
C ARG A 148 -1.90 -12.39 2.24
N ALA A 149 -1.42 -12.89 3.39
CA ALA A 149 -0.94 -12.02 4.47
C ALA A 149 0.30 -11.20 4.06
N ILE A 150 1.31 -11.83 3.42
CA ILE A 150 2.49 -11.10 2.96
C ILE A 150 2.16 -10.13 1.83
N LEU A 151 1.28 -10.50 0.89
CA LEU A 151 0.92 -9.62 -0.22
C LEU A 151 0.14 -8.39 0.27
N ALA A 152 -0.79 -8.56 1.22
CA ALA A 152 -1.48 -7.45 1.87
C ALA A 152 -0.50 -6.51 2.59
N THR A 153 0.51 -7.08 3.26
CA THR A 153 1.54 -6.31 3.99
C THR A 153 2.42 -5.50 3.04
N LEU A 154 2.88 -6.12 1.95
CA LEU A 154 3.66 -5.46 0.92
C LEU A 154 2.87 -4.33 0.25
N PHE A 155 1.58 -4.56 -0.02
CA PHE A 155 0.73 -3.55 -0.64
C PHE A 155 0.42 -2.37 0.30
N ALA A 156 0.15 -2.65 1.59
CA ALA A 156 0.03 -1.59 2.59
C ALA A 156 1.33 -0.79 2.69
N THR A 157 2.48 -1.47 2.69
CA THR A 157 3.80 -0.81 2.72
C THR A 157 4.03 0.10 1.52
N SER A 158 3.63 -0.31 0.32
CA SER A 158 3.78 0.54 -0.87
C SER A 158 2.91 1.79 -0.81
N ILE A 159 1.77 1.74 -0.12
CA ILE A 159 0.85 2.88 0.03
C ILE A 159 1.34 3.84 1.13
N PHE A 160 1.74 3.32 2.28
CA PHE A 160 2.12 4.17 3.42
C PHE A 160 3.58 4.64 3.38
N GLY A 161 4.46 3.92 2.68
CA GLY A 161 5.89 4.24 2.56
C GLY A 161 6.68 4.16 3.87
N ASN A 162 6.06 3.72 4.97
CA ASN A 162 6.63 3.71 6.31
C ASN A 162 6.15 2.48 7.08
N LYS A 163 7.10 1.69 7.59
CA LYS A 163 6.83 0.43 8.29
C LYS A 163 5.90 0.61 9.50
N GLN A 164 6.16 1.58 10.37
CA GLN A 164 5.36 1.81 11.57
C GLN A 164 3.91 2.16 11.24
N LYS A 165 3.68 2.98 10.21
CA LYS A 165 2.34 3.34 9.72
C LYS A 165 1.62 2.12 9.15
N THR A 166 2.33 1.31 8.37
CA THR A 166 1.81 0.04 7.84
C THR A 166 1.40 -0.91 8.96
N ASP A 167 2.28 -1.16 9.91
CA ASP A 167 2.04 -2.08 11.02
C ASP A 167 0.84 -1.62 11.85
N THR A 168 0.77 -0.32 12.15
CA THR A 168 -0.38 0.28 12.84
C THR A 168 -1.68 0.08 12.06
N TRP A 169 -1.66 0.28 10.74
CA TRP A 169 -2.85 0.13 9.92
C TRP A 169 -3.32 -1.32 9.82
N LEU A 170 -2.37 -2.26 9.68
CA LEU A 170 -2.64 -3.69 9.52
C LEU A 170 -3.16 -4.34 10.80
N HIS A 171 -2.65 -3.93 11.96
CA HIS A 171 -3.02 -4.50 13.27
C HIS A 171 -4.24 -3.82 13.91
N LYS A 172 -4.64 -2.63 13.44
CA LYS A 172 -5.81 -1.93 13.97
C LYS A 172 -7.11 -2.66 13.58
N PRO A 173 -7.95 -3.05 14.55
CA PRO A 173 -9.28 -3.58 14.29
C PRO A 173 -10.17 -2.60 13.54
N ARG A 174 -10.98 -3.07 12.58
CA ARG A 174 -11.87 -2.22 11.77
C ARG A 174 -13.24 -2.84 11.60
N LYS A 175 -14.29 -2.00 11.62
CA LYS A 175 -15.67 -2.43 11.32
C LYS A 175 -15.81 -3.04 9.92
N ALA A 176 -15.06 -2.52 8.94
CA ALA A 176 -15.02 -3.07 7.58
C ALA A 176 -14.60 -4.55 7.52
N PHE A 177 -13.86 -5.03 8.54
CA PHE A 177 -13.40 -6.41 8.65
C PHE A 177 -14.16 -7.19 9.74
N GLY A 178 -15.36 -6.73 10.13
CA GLY A 178 -16.13 -7.38 11.19
C GLY A 178 -15.48 -7.29 12.58
N GLY A 179 -14.69 -6.24 12.84
CA GLY A 179 -13.97 -6.05 14.10
C GLY A 179 -12.62 -6.77 14.16
N GLN A 180 -12.21 -7.46 13.10
CA GLN A 180 -10.86 -8.01 12.98
C GLN A 180 -9.87 -6.98 12.46
N ASN A 181 -8.58 -7.27 12.59
CA ASN A 181 -7.54 -6.52 11.90
C ASN A 181 -7.33 -7.03 10.46
N ALA A 182 -6.54 -6.32 9.65
CA ALA A 182 -6.40 -6.61 8.22
C ALA A 182 -5.71 -7.97 7.97
N LEU A 183 -4.73 -8.33 8.79
CA LEU A 183 -4.01 -9.61 8.65
C LEU A 183 -4.90 -10.81 9.02
N GLN A 184 -5.71 -10.66 10.07
CA GLN A 184 -6.72 -11.64 10.46
C GLN A 184 -7.79 -11.81 9.38
N ALA A 185 -8.31 -10.72 8.83
CA ALA A 185 -9.30 -10.76 7.75
C ALA A 185 -8.76 -11.50 6.51
N SER A 186 -7.48 -11.33 6.21
CA SER A 186 -6.78 -11.98 5.10
C SER A 186 -6.64 -13.50 5.23
N ALA A 187 -7.07 -14.09 6.35
CA ALA A 187 -7.14 -15.54 6.52
C ALA A 187 -8.11 -16.22 5.55
N THR A 188 -9.03 -15.45 4.94
CA THR A 188 -9.97 -15.90 3.91
C THR A 188 -9.81 -15.08 2.63
N THR A 189 -10.13 -15.66 1.47
CA THR A 189 -10.09 -14.92 0.19
C THR A 189 -11.01 -13.69 0.18
N PRO A 190 -12.28 -13.75 0.65
CA PRO A 190 -13.15 -12.58 0.68
C PRO A 190 -12.62 -11.48 1.61
N GLY A 191 -12.09 -11.84 2.78
CA GLY A 191 -11.51 -10.87 3.71
C GLY A 191 -10.24 -10.22 3.16
N TYR A 192 -9.37 -10.98 2.50
CA TYR A 192 -8.22 -10.43 1.76
C TYR A 192 -8.66 -9.45 0.66
N ASN A 193 -9.66 -9.79 -0.14
CA ASN A 193 -10.18 -8.90 -1.17
C ASN A 193 -10.73 -7.60 -0.54
N CYS A 194 -11.40 -7.68 0.60
CA CYS A 194 -11.86 -6.50 1.34
C CYS A 194 -10.70 -5.60 1.77
N VAL A 195 -9.61 -6.19 2.30
CA VAL A 195 -8.38 -5.47 2.65
C VAL A 195 -7.78 -4.77 1.44
N VAL A 196 -7.64 -5.48 0.31
CA VAL A 196 -7.13 -4.92 -0.94
C VAL A 196 -8.00 -3.76 -1.40
N THR A 197 -9.33 -3.92 -1.44
CA THR A 197 -10.25 -2.84 -1.81
C THR A 197 -10.12 -1.61 -0.92
N LEU A 198 -9.90 -1.79 0.38
CA LEU A 198 -9.72 -0.66 1.30
C LEU A 198 -8.38 0.05 1.08
N LEU A 199 -7.31 -0.70 0.85
CA LEU A 199 -6.00 -0.16 0.49
C LEU A 199 -6.02 0.60 -0.84
N GLU A 200 -6.70 0.06 -1.84
CA GLU A 200 -6.96 0.70 -3.13
C GLU A 200 -7.66 2.06 -2.94
N ARG A 201 -8.72 2.11 -2.12
CA ARG A 201 -9.42 3.36 -1.80
C ARG A 201 -8.49 4.38 -1.16
N LEU A 202 -7.65 3.96 -0.21
CA LEU A 202 -6.67 4.84 0.43
C LEU A 202 -5.63 5.36 -0.57
N ARG A 203 -5.17 4.53 -1.49
CA ARG A 203 -4.24 4.93 -2.55
C ARG A 203 -4.84 6.04 -3.44
N HIS A 204 -6.15 5.98 -3.68
CA HIS A 204 -6.88 6.98 -4.45
C HIS A 204 -7.37 8.19 -3.62
N GLY A 205 -6.97 8.29 -2.34
CA GLY A 205 -7.30 9.43 -1.49
C GLY A 205 -8.71 9.39 -0.87
N PHE A 206 -9.43 8.28 -0.97
CA PHE A 206 -10.71 8.12 -0.31
C PHE A 206 -10.54 7.82 1.18
N ALA A 207 -11.41 8.39 2.01
CA ALA A 207 -11.50 8.04 3.42
C ALA A 207 -12.02 6.60 3.60
N ALA A 208 -11.43 5.89 4.58
CA ALA A 208 -11.67 4.50 4.92
C ALA A 208 -12.14 4.35 6.37
#